data_AF-A0A4D7AUZ1-F1
#
_entry.id   AF-A0A4D7AUZ1-F1
#
_cell.length_a   1.000
_cell.length_b   1.000
_cell.length_c   1.000
_cell.angle_alpha   90.00
_cell.angle_beta   90.00
_cell.angle_gamma   90.00
#
_symmetry.space_group_name_H-M   'P 1'
#
loop_
_entity.id
_entity.type
_entity.pdbx_description
1 polymer ?
#
loop_
_entity_poly.entity_id
_entity_poly.type
_entity_poly.pdbx_seq_one_letter_code
_entity_poly.pdbx_strand_id
1 'polypeptide(L)'
;MILEGGNIYNHSGLSRNWLHQDMLPGNVQMRRQVVYNATGYHYQEGCQFILVDHGGGCLIVNGDAYSLEAGSCCLLFVHHFYSIKPSQSVPLTLLSCLFSYSTYTFLTTISQFDFLSIDVPSPPNFANFSPQEMVHIQRIVAALSKPGIGANGKSIPFLLEWLTRLHRQIGLNKYHST
;
A
#
# COMPACT_ATOMS: atom_id res chain seq x y z
N MET A 1 3.84 -2.11 -19.47
CA MET A 1 5.27 -2.31 -19.17
C MET A 1 5.55 -3.79 -19.32
N ILE A 2 6.15 -4.19 -20.44
CA ILE A 2 6.69 -5.54 -20.62
C ILE A 2 8.10 -5.46 -20.02
N LEU A 3 8.35 -6.22 -18.96
CA LEU A 3 9.69 -6.33 -18.38
C LEU A 3 10.49 -7.29 -19.26
N GLU A 4 10.96 -6.81 -20.42
CA GLU A 4 12.02 -7.50 -21.14
C GLU A 4 13.32 -7.29 -20.36
N GLY A 5 14.04 -8.38 -20.09
CA GLY A 5 15.18 -8.43 -19.18
C GLY A 5 16.24 -7.36 -19.46
N GLY A 6 16.18 -6.28 -18.69
CA GLY A 6 17.15 -5.19 -18.69
C GLY A 6 17.62 -4.91 -17.27
N ASN A 7 18.91 -4.56 -17.14
CA ASN A 7 19.52 -4.11 -15.90
C ASN A 7 18.70 -2.96 -15.30
N ILE A 8 18.27 -3.08 -14.04
CA ILE A 8 17.74 -1.93 -13.29
C ILE A 8 18.94 -1.23 -12.64
N TYR A 9 19.14 0.04 -12.99
CA TYR A 9 20.19 0.88 -12.45
C TYR A 9 19.65 1.69 -11.28
N ASN A 10 20.31 1.60 -10.12
CA ASN A 10 20.07 2.51 -8.99
C ASN A 10 21.18 3.59 -8.91
N HIS A 11 21.00 4.61 -8.07
CA HIS A 11 21.97 5.70 -7.90
C HIS A 11 23.37 5.26 -7.43
N SER A 12 23.51 4.02 -6.94
CA SER A 12 24.81 3.44 -6.58
C SER A 12 25.58 2.84 -7.75
N GLY A 13 25.04 2.90 -8.98
CA GLY A 13 25.69 2.34 -10.17
C GLY A 13 25.72 0.82 -10.21
N LEU A 14 25.03 0.15 -9.29
CA LEU A 14 24.96 -1.31 -9.22
C LEU A 14 23.82 -1.79 -10.11
N SER A 15 24.15 -2.59 -11.12
CA SER A 15 23.14 -3.34 -11.87
C SER A 15 22.81 -4.65 -11.15
N ARG A 16 21.52 -4.90 -10.89
CA ARG A 16 21.05 -6.19 -10.37
C ARG A 16 20.30 -6.91 -11.49
N ASN A 17 20.93 -7.95 -12.04
CA ASN A 17 20.36 -8.81 -13.09
C ASN A 17 19.61 -10.03 -12.58
N TRP A 18 19.56 -10.23 -11.27
CA TRP A 18 18.94 -11.40 -10.68
C TRP A 18 17.53 -11.03 -10.25
N LEU A 19 16.59 -10.99 -11.19
CA LEU A 19 15.16 -11.06 -10.88
C LEU A 19 14.73 -12.51 -11.01
N HIS A 20 14.81 -13.25 -9.90
CA HIS A 20 14.19 -14.56 -9.83
C HIS A 20 12.69 -14.39 -10.04
N GLN A 21 12.07 -15.28 -10.83
CA GLN A 21 10.62 -15.31 -11.01
C GLN A 21 9.88 -15.41 -9.66
N ASP A 22 10.53 -16.01 -8.66
CA ASP A 22 10.07 -16.14 -7.28
C ASP A 22 10.08 -14.81 -6.49
N MET A 23 10.82 -13.80 -6.97
CA MET A 23 10.83 -12.44 -6.42
C MET A 23 9.80 -11.53 -7.07
N LEU A 24 9.24 -11.93 -8.23
CA LEU A 24 8.10 -11.23 -8.80
C LEU A 24 6.86 -11.60 -7.99
N PRO A 25 5.98 -10.63 -7.67
CA PRO A 25 4.76 -10.91 -6.91
C PRO A 25 3.86 -11.91 -7.64
N GLY A 26 3.98 -13.19 -7.29
CA GLY A 26 3.03 -14.22 -7.72
C GLY A 26 1.67 -14.05 -7.04
N ASN A 27 1.64 -13.45 -5.85
CA ASN A 27 0.44 -13.32 -5.01
C ASN A 27 0.23 -11.88 -4.55
N VAL A 28 -0.32 -11.03 -5.43
CA VAL A 28 -0.90 -9.74 -5.03
C VAL A 28 -2.40 -9.94 -4.94
N GLN A 29 -2.94 -9.75 -3.74
CA GLN A 29 -4.37 -9.91 -3.50
C GLN A 29 -5.00 -8.55 -3.29
N MET A 30 -5.86 -8.16 -4.24
CA MET A 30 -6.68 -6.97 -4.09
C MET A 30 -8.08 -7.35 -3.67
N ARG A 31 -8.64 -6.60 -2.71
CA ARG A 31 -10.03 -6.75 -2.29
C ARG A 31 -10.69 -5.40 -2.07
N ARG A 32 -11.98 -5.33 -2.40
CA ARG A 32 -12.88 -4.32 -1.85
C ARG A 32 -13.63 -4.95 -0.69
N GLN A 33 -13.63 -4.30 0.46
CA GLN A 33 -14.30 -4.76 1.67
C GLN A 33 -15.22 -3.67 2.21
N VAL A 34 -16.37 -4.09 2.75
CA VAL A 34 -17.27 -3.20 3.50
C VAL A 34 -17.25 -3.63 4.96
N VAL A 35 -17.02 -2.69 5.87
CA VAL A 35 -16.87 -2.91 7.31
C VAL A 35 -18.01 -2.19 8.03
N TYR A 36 -18.95 -2.96 8.56
CA TYR A 36 -20.13 -2.45 9.26
C TYR A 36 -19.91 -2.28 10.76
N ASN A 37 -19.10 -3.15 11.35
CA ASN A 37 -18.81 -3.19 12.78
C ASN A 37 -17.30 -3.21 13.01
N ALA A 38 -16.89 -2.90 14.24
CA ALA A 38 -15.49 -3.04 14.65
C ALA A 38 -14.97 -4.44 14.34
N THR A 39 -13.82 -4.53 13.69
CA THR A 39 -13.15 -5.81 13.45
C THR A 39 -12.43 -6.27 14.72
N GLY A 40 -12.17 -7.58 14.82
CA GLY A 40 -11.14 -8.08 15.72
C GLY A 40 -9.76 -7.51 15.38
N TYR A 41 -8.78 -7.80 16.22
CA TYR A 41 -7.40 -7.51 15.85
C TYR A 41 -6.84 -8.56 14.89
N HIS A 42 -6.09 -8.10 13.92
CA HIS A 42 -5.45 -8.88 12.88
C HIS A 42 -3.94 -8.71 12.96
N TYR A 43 -3.21 -9.82 12.90
CA TYR A 43 -1.77 -9.80 12.70
C TYR A 43 -1.45 -9.70 11.22
N GLN A 44 -0.56 -8.77 10.87
CA GLN A 44 -0.20 -8.50 9.50
C GLN A 44 0.97 -9.40 9.05
N GLU A 45 0.69 -10.36 8.17
CA GLU A 45 1.66 -11.36 7.68
C GLU A 45 2.54 -10.86 6.52
N GLY A 46 2.18 -9.74 5.89
CA GLY A 46 2.90 -9.16 4.75
C GLY A 46 2.79 -7.64 4.72
N CYS A 47 2.96 -7.01 3.56
CA CYS A 47 2.64 -5.60 3.40
C CYS A 47 1.19 -5.45 2.93
N GLN A 48 0.42 -4.57 3.55
CA GLN A 48 -0.94 -4.28 3.13
C GLN A 48 -1.16 -2.79 2.97
N PHE A 49 -1.60 -2.40 1.78
CA PHE A 49 -2.24 -1.11 1.63
C PHE A 49 -3.71 -1.18 2.02
N ILE A 50 -4.19 -0.15 2.71
CA ILE A 50 -5.60 0.10 3.00
C ILE A 50 -5.91 1.52 2.57
N LEU A 51 -6.83 1.65 1.62
CA LEU A 51 -7.37 2.94 1.18
C LEU A 51 -8.84 3.00 1.54
N VAL A 52 -9.25 4.07 2.20
CA VAL A 52 -10.65 4.34 2.50
C VAL A 52 -11.32 4.95 1.28
N ASP A 53 -12.22 4.17 0.68
CA ASP A 53 -13.00 4.55 -0.49
C ASP A 53 -14.19 5.45 -0.10
N HIS A 54 -14.94 5.02 0.92
CA HIS A 54 -16.11 5.73 1.43
C HIS A 54 -16.26 5.52 2.95
N GLY A 55 -16.87 6.51 3.62
CA GLY A 55 -17.12 6.48 5.05
C GLY A 55 -15.95 7.04 5.87
N GLY A 56 -16.00 6.80 7.18
CA GLY A 56 -14.97 7.22 8.12
C GLY A 56 -14.96 6.35 9.37
N GLY A 57 -13.93 6.52 10.20
CA GLY A 57 -13.78 5.74 11.43
C GLY A 57 -12.37 5.85 11.98
N CYS A 58 -11.86 4.75 12.50
CA CYS A 58 -10.54 4.68 13.11
C CYS A 58 -9.85 3.36 12.75
N LEU A 59 -8.57 3.45 12.41
CA LEU A 59 -7.64 2.34 12.36
C LEU A 59 -6.84 2.36 13.65
N ILE A 60 -6.80 1.25 14.38
CA ILE A 60 -5.92 1.07 15.54
C ILE A 60 -4.77 0.20 15.09
N VAL A 61 -3.52 0.64 15.27
CA VAL A 61 -2.32 -0.14 14.97
C VAL A 61 -1.43 -0.14 16.21
N ASN A 62 -1.11 -1.32 16.74
CA ASN A 62 -0.25 -1.50 17.90
C ASN A 62 -0.66 -0.68 19.14
N GLY A 63 -1.95 -0.34 19.26
CA GLY A 63 -2.50 0.46 20.35
C GLY A 63 -2.77 1.92 19.99
N ASP A 64 -2.12 2.45 18.96
CA ASP A 64 -2.29 3.83 18.52
C ASP A 64 -3.46 3.98 17.55
N ALA A 65 -4.21 5.07 17.70
CA ALA A 65 -5.40 5.36 16.92
C ALA A 65 -5.11 6.35 15.79
N TYR A 66 -5.53 5.99 14.57
CA TYR A 66 -5.43 6.79 13.36
C TYR A 66 -6.84 7.08 12.84
N SER A 67 -7.16 8.37 12.65
CA SER A 67 -8.45 8.76 12.08
C SER A 67 -8.54 8.34 10.63
N LEU A 68 -9.67 7.77 10.23
CA LEU A 68 -9.95 7.37 8.85
C LEU A 68 -11.07 8.22 8.26
N GLU A 69 -10.83 8.74 7.08
CA GLU A 69 -11.81 9.42 6.23
C GLU A 69 -11.61 8.99 4.78
N ALA A 70 -12.56 9.28 3.89
CA ALA A 70 -12.39 8.99 2.47
C ALA A 70 -11.11 9.65 1.94
N GLY A 71 -10.24 8.86 1.29
CA GLY A 71 -8.91 9.30 0.88
C GLY A 71 -7.78 8.87 1.82
N SER A 72 -8.06 8.50 3.08
CA SER A 72 -7.04 7.98 3.99
C SER A 72 -6.43 6.70 3.45
N CYS A 73 -5.11 6.72 3.30
CA CYS A 73 -4.28 5.64 2.79
C CYS A 73 -3.24 5.25 3.82
N CYS A 74 -3.20 3.97 4.12
CA CYS A 74 -2.27 3.37 5.07
C CYS A 74 -1.48 2.26 4.40
N LEU A 75 -0.18 2.18 4.66
CA LEU A 75 0.63 1.00 4.40
C LEU A 75 1.04 0.37 5.74
N LEU A 76 0.51 -0.83 5.96
CA LEU A 76 0.85 -1.71 7.07
C LEU A 76 2.00 -2.63 6.69
N PHE A 77 2.90 -2.85 7.63
CA PHE A 77 4.06 -3.73 7.51
C PHE A 77 3.89 -4.99 8.35
N VAL A 78 4.79 -5.94 8.13
CA VAL A 78 4.95 -7.11 8.99
C VAL A 78 5.14 -6.62 10.44
N HIS A 79 4.53 -7.31 11.40
CA HIS A 79 4.49 -6.96 12.83
C HIS A 79 3.49 -5.89 13.25
N HIS A 80 2.71 -5.31 12.33
CA HIS A 80 1.54 -4.53 12.73
C HIS A 80 0.40 -5.45 13.20
N PHE A 81 -0.15 -5.12 14.37
CA PHE A 81 -1.37 -5.71 14.90
C PHE A 81 -2.47 -4.65 14.88
N TYR A 82 -3.51 -4.85 14.08
CA TYR A 82 -4.45 -3.77 13.76
C TYR A 82 -5.93 -4.16 13.85
N SER A 83 -6.79 -3.19 14.11
CA SER A 83 -8.26 -3.31 14.11
C SER A 83 -8.87 -2.09 13.43
N ILE A 84 -10.01 -2.26 12.75
CA ILE A 84 -10.73 -1.18 12.07
C ILE A 84 -12.08 -0.99 12.74
N LYS A 85 -12.40 0.26 13.07
CA LYS A 85 -13.64 0.66 13.74
C LYS A 85 -14.35 1.71 12.88
N PRO A 86 -15.46 1.38 12.19
CA PRO A 86 -16.24 2.37 11.47
C PRO A 86 -16.90 3.37 12.42
N SER A 87 -17.06 4.60 11.96
CA SER A 87 -17.88 5.60 12.63
C SER A 87 -19.34 5.15 12.68
N GLN A 88 -20.06 5.53 13.74
CA GLN A 88 -21.46 5.15 13.89
C GLN A 88 -22.27 5.57 12.66
N SER A 89 -23.20 4.71 12.22
CA SER A 89 -24.18 4.91 11.15
C SER A 89 -23.72 4.83 9.68
N VAL A 90 -22.41 4.83 9.37
CA VAL A 90 -21.92 4.70 7.98
C VAL A 90 -20.84 3.61 7.89
N PRO A 91 -21.05 2.55 7.09
CA PRO A 91 -20.03 1.52 6.93
C PRO A 91 -18.80 2.08 6.21
N LEU A 92 -17.62 1.60 6.62
CA LEU A 92 -16.37 1.89 5.92
C LEU A 92 -16.25 1.01 4.69
N THR A 93 -16.03 1.60 3.52
CA THR A 93 -15.62 0.87 2.33
C THR A 93 -14.12 1.02 2.15
N LEU A 94 -13.43 -0.10 2.07
CA LEU A 94 -11.97 -0.15 1.96
C LEU A 94 -11.56 -0.83 0.65
N LEU A 95 -10.55 -0.28 0.00
CA LEU A 95 -9.77 -0.96 -1.02
C LEU A 95 -8.47 -1.42 -0.36
N SER A 96 -8.18 -2.70 -0.43
CA SER A 96 -6.97 -3.26 0.17
C SER A 96 -6.16 -4.02 -0.85
N CYS A 97 -4.85 -3.94 -0.70
CA CYS A 97 -3.89 -4.67 -1.53
C CYS A 97 -2.86 -5.33 -0.62
N LEU A 98 -2.86 -6.65 -0.56
CA LEU A 98 -1.90 -7.46 0.19
C LEU A 98 -0.81 -8.00 -0.74
N PHE A 99 0.44 -7.87 -0.31
CA PHE A 99 1.62 -8.29 -1.06
C PHE A 99 2.76 -8.67 -0.10
N SER A 100 3.76 -9.42 -0.58
CA SER A 100 4.86 -9.86 0.28
C SER A 100 5.81 -8.71 0.63
N TYR A 101 6.51 -8.83 1.77
CA TYR A 101 7.57 -7.89 2.12
C TYR A 101 8.70 -7.86 1.07
N SER A 102 9.04 -8.99 0.47
CA SER A 102 9.99 -9.05 -0.65
C SER A 102 9.53 -8.23 -1.85
N THR A 103 8.22 -8.22 -2.15
CA THR A 103 7.65 -7.36 -3.19
C THR A 103 7.80 -5.89 -2.83
N TYR A 104 7.54 -5.53 -1.57
CA TYR A 104 7.77 -4.17 -1.07
C TYR A 104 9.23 -3.75 -1.25
N THR A 105 10.19 -4.54 -0.75
CA THR A 105 11.62 -4.28 -0.87
C THR A 105 12.05 -4.14 -2.32
N PHE A 106 11.57 -5.03 -3.20
CA PHE A 106 11.84 -4.94 -4.63
C PHE A 106 11.35 -3.60 -5.21
N LEU A 107 10.07 -3.28 -5.01
CA LEU A 107 9.46 -2.04 -5.50
C LEU A 107 10.18 -0.80 -4.99
N THR A 108 10.62 -0.80 -3.73
CA THR A 108 11.34 0.33 -3.16
C THR A 108 12.75 0.49 -3.69
N THR A 109 13.39 -0.61 -4.09
CA THR A 109 14.76 -0.58 -4.61
C THR A 109 14.78 -0.08 -6.06
N ILE A 110 13.76 -0.39 -6.85
CA ILE A 110 13.67 0.02 -8.27
C ILE A 110 13.15 1.45 -8.45
N SER A 111 12.40 1.96 -7.47
CA SER A 111 11.74 3.26 -7.52
C SER A 111 12.62 4.43 -7.09
N GLN A 112 13.89 4.17 -6.76
CA GLN A 112 14.84 5.17 -6.25
C GLN A 112 14.34 5.89 -4.98
N PHE A 113 13.54 5.22 -4.13
CA PHE A 113 13.20 5.83 -2.84
C PHE A 113 14.45 5.91 -1.96
N ASP A 114 14.72 7.10 -1.44
CA ASP A 114 15.81 7.33 -0.48
C ASP A 114 15.29 7.07 0.94
N PHE A 115 15.37 5.81 1.38
CA PHE A 115 15.04 5.45 2.75
C PHE A 115 16.27 5.62 3.64
N LEU A 116 16.30 6.72 4.39
CA LEU A 116 17.38 6.99 5.36
C LEU A 116 17.35 6.01 6.56
N SER A 117 16.18 5.47 6.91
CA SER A 117 15.97 4.42 7.92
C SER A 117 14.48 4.04 8.01
N ILE A 118 14.18 2.82 8.48
CA ILE A 118 12.85 2.39 8.89
C ILE A 118 12.97 1.86 10.32
N ASP A 119 12.35 2.55 11.29
CA ASP A 119 12.27 2.07 12.67
C ASP A 119 11.33 0.87 12.77
N VAL A 120 11.60 -0.07 13.69
CA VAL A 120 10.73 -1.24 13.92
C VAL A 120 10.45 -1.41 15.42
N PRO A 121 9.17 -1.44 15.86
CA PRO A 121 7.95 -1.27 15.06
C PRO A 121 7.78 0.20 14.65
N SER A 122 7.63 0.46 13.36
CA SER A 122 7.30 1.80 12.88
C SER A 122 5.82 2.07 13.09
N PRO A 123 5.42 3.34 13.27
CA PRO A 123 4.05 3.72 12.97
C PRO A 123 3.74 3.35 11.51
N PRO A 124 2.48 3.01 11.18
CA PRO A 124 2.09 2.81 9.81
C PRO A 124 2.38 4.05 8.97
N ASN A 125 2.78 3.83 7.72
CA ASN A 125 2.88 4.90 6.75
C ASN A 125 1.46 5.37 6.43
N PHE A 126 1.16 6.63 6.73
CA PHE A 126 -0.20 7.17 6.66
C PHE A 126 -0.22 8.50 5.91
N ALA A 127 -1.15 8.65 4.97
CA ALA A 127 -1.39 9.90 4.27
C ALA A 127 -2.85 9.98 3.76
N ASN A 128 -3.25 11.17 3.33
CA ASN A 128 -4.54 11.38 2.68
C ASN A 128 -4.34 11.66 1.19
N PHE A 129 -5.08 10.96 0.34
CA PHE A 129 -5.14 11.21 -1.09
C PHE A 129 -6.26 12.18 -1.44
N SER A 130 -6.00 13.04 -2.41
CA SER A 130 -7.01 13.96 -2.95
C SER A 130 -8.11 13.20 -3.72
N PRO A 131 -9.30 13.79 -3.91
CA PRO A 131 -10.37 13.18 -4.71
C PRO A 131 -9.93 12.78 -6.13
N GLN A 132 -9.04 13.56 -6.76
CA GLN A 132 -8.50 13.24 -8.09
C GLN A 132 -7.63 11.98 -8.06
N GLU A 133 -6.80 11.82 -7.02
CA GLU A 133 -5.97 10.63 -6.84
C GLU A 133 -6.82 9.39 -6.54
N MET A 134 -7.89 9.56 -5.75
CA MET A 134 -8.85 8.51 -5.46
C MET A 134 -9.50 7.95 -6.74
N VAL A 135 -9.96 8.81 -7.66
CA VAL A 135 -10.57 8.38 -8.93
C VAL A 135 -9.60 7.54 -9.76
N HIS A 136 -8.33 7.95 -9.82
CA HIS A 136 -7.30 7.21 -10.56
C HIS A 136 -7.08 5.82 -9.96
N ILE A 137 -6.98 5.75 -8.64
CA ILE A 137 -6.79 4.50 -7.90
C ILE A 137 -7.99 3.56 -8.05
N GLN A 138 -9.22 4.06 -7.92
CA GLN A 138 -10.43 3.26 -8.10
C GLN A 138 -10.49 2.62 -9.48
N ARG A 139 -10.09 3.35 -10.54
CA ARG A 139 -10.00 2.80 -11.91
C ARG A 139 -9.01 1.65 -12.01
N ILE A 140 -7.86 1.78 -11.36
CA ILE A 140 -6.85 0.72 -11.29
C ILE A 140 -7.39 -0.52 -10.59
N VAL A 141 -8.01 -0.36 -9.42
CA VAL A 141 -8.57 -1.51 -8.67
C VAL A 141 -9.68 -2.17 -9.45
N ALA A 142 -10.55 -1.42 -10.13
CA ALA A 142 -11.58 -1.97 -11.00
C ALA A 142 -11.00 -2.76 -12.19
N ALA A 143 -9.85 -2.34 -12.73
CA ALA A 143 -9.16 -3.07 -13.79
C ALA A 143 -8.53 -4.38 -13.27
N LEU A 144 -7.95 -4.36 -12.06
CA LEU A 144 -7.26 -5.51 -11.46
C LEU A 144 -8.19 -6.52 -10.79
N SER A 145 -9.38 -6.10 -10.36
CA SER A 145 -10.41 -6.97 -9.77
C SER A 145 -11.12 -7.83 -10.81
N LYS A 146 -10.84 -7.65 -12.11
CA LYS A 146 -11.35 -8.51 -13.18
C LYS A 146 -10.66 -9.89 -13.12
N PRO A 147 -11.43 -10.99 -13.17
CA PRO A 147 -10.86 -12.34 -13.17
C PRO A 147 -9.78 -12.51 -14.25
N GLY A 148 -8.62 -13.04 -13.87
CA GLY A 148 -7.52 -13.35 -14.81
C GLY A 148 -6.45 -12.26 -15.02
N ILE A 149 -6.59 -11.07 -14.43
CA ILE A 149 -5.58 -9.99 -14.55
C ILE A 149 -4.56 -9.98 -13.40
N GLY A 150 -4.96 -10.41 -12.19
CA GLY A 150 -4.14 -10.33 -10.98
C GLY A 150 -2.93 -11.27 -10.90
N ALA A 151 -2.84 -12.30 -11.75
CA ALA A 151 -1.87 -13.40 -11.57
C ALA A 151 -0.52 -13.26 -12.29
N ASN A 152 -0.36 -12.30 -13.22
CA ASN A 152 0.78 -12.31 -14.18
C ASN A 152 1.60 -11.00 -14.19
N GLY A 153 2.04 -10.50 -13.03
CA GLY A 153 2.94 -9.33 -12.93
C GLY A 153 2.34 -7.98 -13.35
N LYS A 154 1.09 -7.96 -13.84
CA LYS A 154 0.36 -6.73 -14.21
C LYS A 154 0.05 -5.84 -13.01
N SER A 155 0.11 -6.36 -11.79
CA SER A 155 -0.08 -5.62 -10.53
C SER A 155 1.12 -4.74 -10.13
N ILE A 156 2.33 -5.03 -10.63
CA ILE A 156 3.58 -4.35 -10.26
C ILE A 156 3.54 -2.84 -10.57
N PRO A 157 3.18 -2.38 -11.78
CA PRO A 157 3.14 -0.94 -12.07
C PRO A 157 2.15 -0.18 -11.18
N PHE A 158 1.06 -0.84 -10.80
CA PHE A 158 0.03 -0.24 -9.95
C PHE A 158 0.45 -0.14 -8.49
N LEU A 159 1.11 -1.19 -7.96
CA LEU A 159 1.72 -1.14 -6.63
C LEU A 159 2.81 -0.07 -6.53
N LEU A 160 3.65 0.04 -7.57
CA LEU A 160 4.66 1.08 -7.67
C LEU A 160 4.05 2.48 -7.66
N GLU A 161 2.92 2.66 -8.36
CA GLU A 161 2.20 3.93 -8.36
C GLU A 161 1.63 4.27 -6.98
N TRP A 162 0.98 3.32 -6.30
CA TRP A 162 0.47 3.53 -4.92
C TRP A 162 1.59 3.88 -3.95
N LEU A 163 2.71 3.15 -3.99
CA LEU A 163 3.90 3.42 -3.16
C LEU A 163 4.45 4.84 -3.42
N THR A 164 4.59 5.22 -4.69
CA THR A 164 5.09 6.54 -5.09
C THR A 164 4.21 7.66 -4.58
N ARG A 165 2.88 7.52 -4.72
CA ARG A 165 1.93 8.52 -4.23
C ARG A 165 1.95 8.61 -2.70
N LEU A 166 1.94 7.47 -2.01
CA LEU A 166 1.97 7.46 -0.54
C LEU A 166 3.25 8.10 0.00
N HIS A 167 4.43 7.68 -0.49
CA HIS A 167 5.69 8.26 -0.02
C HIS A 167 5.86 9.73 -0.39
N ARG A 168 5.34 10.16 -1.55
CA ARG A 168 5.30 11.58 -1.91
C ARG A 168 4.48 12.38 -0.90
N GLN A 169 3.29 11.90 -0.53
CA GLN A 169 2.46 12.58 0.45
C GLN A 169 3.11 12.61 1.85
N ILE A 170 3.72 11.49 2.28
CA ILE A 170 4.46 11.44 3.54
C ILE A 170 5.65 12.40 3.52
N GLY A 171 6.39 12.46 2.42
CA GLY A 171 7.50 13.41 2.23
C GLY A 171 7.02 14.86 2.30
N LEU A 172 5.96 15.22 1.57
CA LEU A 172 5.36 16.55 1.61
C LEU A 172 4.92 16.94 3.03
N ASN A 173 4.31 16.01 3.77
CA ASN A 173 3.91 16.25 5.16
C ASN A 173 5.11 16.56 6.07
N LYS A 174 6.27 15.94 5.84
CA LYS A 174 7.51 16.22 6.60
C LYS A 174 8.09 17.61 6.28
N TYR A 175 7.94 18.10 5.04
CA TYR A 175 8.43 19.43 4.63
C TYR A 175 7.50 20.58 5.04
N HIS A 176 6.22 20.31 5.28
CA HIS A 176 5.24 21.33 5.73
C HIS A 176 5.11 21.42 7.26
N SER A 177 5.78 20.55 8.02
CA SER A 177 5.82 20.56 9.48
C SER A 177 7.01 21.33 10.09
N THR A 178 7.75 22.09 9.28
CA THR A 178 8.82 23.03 9.71
C THR A 178 8.40 24.46 9.44
#